data_AF-A0AAD5Q0Q8-F1
#
_entry.id   AF-A0AAD5Q0Q8-F1
#
_cell.length_a   1.000
_cell.length_b   1.000
_cell.length_c   1.000
_cell.angle_alpha   90.00
_cell.angle_beta   90.00
_cell.angle_gamma   90.00
#
_symmetry.space_group_name_H-M   'P 1'
#
loop_
_entity.id
_entity.type
_entity.pdbx_description
1 polymer ?
#
loop_
_entity_poly.entity_id
_entity_poly.type
_entity_poly.pdbx_seq_one_letter_code
_entity_poly.pdbx_strand_id
1 'polypeptide(L)'
;MRHVRPLRSQLEGFDNAVRRGLRHLLKLPQSATTALMHAPVSGGGLGLLPLTEQHEALQIAHAWQMLHSPDAAVRATARHQVRAICAKRHTLDADHWSAEREDELVSSFLNGTLASSPHAPPKRRNGDIGSLWVDVRRHLQTYELQLEPRDDNGTRLELQLKVPHHRHWLSHRTVLRHIKLHLKLRHLDRWRSLSDQGRTVRTHGGAGAKFISTGGGLTDADVRFAVNARVNQLDTHATLKRRRLRANATCRSPNCSRAETLAHVLNHCPANMDVIRQRHDQALEQIGAAIKKTPDVAGGHAELRLNATVPEPS
;
A
#
# COMPACT_ATOMS: atom_id res chain seq x y z
N MET A 1 22.12 7.76 5.83
CA MET A 1 21.47 7.32 4.56
C MET A 1 20.82 8.44 3.73
N ARG A 2 20.45 9.61 4.28
CA ARG A 2 19.70 10.64 3.52
C ARG A 2 20.47 11.29 2.35
N HIS A 3 21.80 11.29 2.42
CA HIS A 3 22.69 11.87 1.40
C HIS A 3 23.59 10.83 0.72
N VAL A 4 23.41 9.55 1.04
CA VAL A 4 24.12 8.46 0.36
C VAL A 4 23.31 8.13 -0.88
N ARG A 5 23.97 8.06 -2.04
CA ARG A 5 23.40 7.48 -3.26
C ARG A 5 23.84 6.01 -3.33
N PRO A 6 23.15 5.09 -2.62
CA PRO A 6 23.46 3.68 -2.77
C PRO A 6 23.23 3.28 -4.23
N LEU A 7 24.03 2.33 -4.72
CA LEU A 7 23.75 1.75 -6.02
C LEU A 7 22.41 1.02 -5.92
N ARG A 8 21.50 1.29 -6.86
CA ARG A 8 20.18 0.67 -6.90
C ARG A 8 20.27 -0.87 -6.85
N SER A 9 21.26 -1.44 -7.54
CA SER A 9 21.55 -2.89 -7.53
C SER A 9 21.87 -3.45 -6.14
N GLN A 10 22.49 -2.68 -5.25
CA GLN A 10 22.78 -3.11 -3.88
C GLN A 10 21.49 -3.19 -3.05
N LEU A 11 20.62 -2.18 -3.17
CA LEU A 11 19.33 -2.18 -2.49
C LEU A 11 18.44 -3.34 -2.97
N GLU A 12 18.38 -3.54 -4.29
CA GLU A 12 17.64 -4.65 -4.90
C GLU A 12 18.20 -6.02 -4.47
N GLY A 13 19.53 -6.15 -4.36
CA GLY A 13 20.18 -7.35 -3.84
C GLY A 13 19.73 -7.69 -2.41
N PHE A 14 19.64 -6.68 -1.54
CA PHE A 14 19.15 -6.86 -0.18
C PHE A 14 17.65 -7.17 -0.13
N ASP A 15 16.82 -6.46 -0.91
CA ASP A 15 15.39 -6.75 -1.03
C ASP A 15 15.14 -8.20 -1.48
N ASN A 16 15.97 -8.71 -2.41
CA ASN A 16 15.92 -10.09 -2.86
C ASN A 16 16.27 -11.07 -1.74
N ALA A 17 17.26 -10.77 -0.90
CA ALA A 17 17.62 -11.58 0.26
C ALA A 17 16.48 -11.61 1.30
N VAL A 18 15.94 -10.45 1.67
CA VAL A 18 14.80 -10.33 2.60
C VAL A 18 13.59 -11.11 2.09
N ARG A 19 13.24 -10.92 0.82
CA ARG A 19 12.11 -11.63 0.19
C ARG A 19 12.30 -13.15 0.19
N ARG A 20 13.51 -13.65 -0.08
CA ARG A 20 13.81 -15.09 0.01
C ARG A 20 13.66 -15.61 1.44
N GLY A 21 14.21 -14.90 2.42
CA GLY A 21 14.07 -15.25 3.84
C GLY A 21 12.62 -15.30 4.29
N LEU A 22 11.82 -14.28 3.94
CA LEU A 22 10.39 -14.22 4.28
C LEU A 22 9.59 -15.36 3.63
N ARG A 23 9.88 -15.69 2.36
CA ARG A 23 9.23 -16.84 1.71
C ARG A 23 9.55 -18.13 2.43
N HIS A 24 10.79 -18.32 2.85
CA HIS A 24 11.20 -19.50 3.61
C HIS A 24 10.49 -19.57 4.97
N LEU A 25 10.51 -18.47 5.73
CA LEU A 25 9.89 -18.38 7.05
C LEU A 25 8.37 -18.66 7.02
N LEU A 26 7.69 -18.09 6.02
CA LEU A 26 6.25 -18.19 5.84
C LEU A 26 5.81 -19.39 5.00
N LYS A 27 6.77 -20.24 4.58
CA LYS A 27 6.55 -21.39 3.67
C LYS A 27 5.77 -21.02 2.39
N LEU A 28 6.04 -19.83 1.85
CA LEU A 28 5.40 -19.32 0.65
C LEU A 28 6.08 -19.87 -0.61
N PRO A 29 5.34 -20.43 -1.58
CA PRO A 29 5.91 -20.84 -2.86
C PRO A 29 6.32 -19.62 -3.70
N GLN A 30 7.14 -19.85 -4.73
CA GLN A 30 7.57 -18.79 -5.66
C GLN A 30 6.38 -18.12 -6.38
N SER A 31 5.30 -18.87 -6.60
CA SER A 31 4.04 -18.38 -7.19
C SER A 31 3.31 -17.36 -6.32
N ALA A 32 3.59 -17.28 -5.01
CA ALA A 32 2.95 -16.30 -4.13
C ALA A 32 3.35 -14.88 -4.52
N THR A 33 2.38 -13.97 -4.61
CA THR A 33 2.62 -12.56 -4.93
C THR A 33 3.52 -11.88 -3.91
N THR A 34 4.45 -11.06 -4.39
CA THR A 34 5.27 -10.19 -3.52
C THR A 34 4.49 -9.00 -2.99
N ALA A 35 3.35 -8.65 -3.60
CA ALA A 35 2.53 -7.53 -3.18
C ALA A 35 2.02 -7.68 -1.75
N LEU A 36 1.76 -8.92 -1.29
CA LEU A 36 1.48 -9.26 0.12
C LEU A 36 2.55 -8.72 1.08
N MET A 37 3.83 -8.80 0.71
CA MET A 37 4.93 -8.40 1.59
C MET A 37 4.97 -6.88 1.77
N HIS A 38 4.62 -6.15 0.72
CA HIS A 38 4.77 -4.69 0.66
C HIS A 38 3.46 -3.92 0.93
N ALA A 39 2.31 -4.58 0.83
CA ALA A 39 1.03 -4.02 1.26
C ALA A 39 1.04 -3.70 2.77
N PRO A 40 0.31 -2.68 3.23
CA PRO A 40 0.32 -2.28 4.63
C PRO A 40 -0.35 -3.34 5.51
N VAL A 41 0.08 -3.42 6.78
CA VAL A 41 -0.53 -4.34 7.76
C VAL A 41 -2.02 -4.07 7.92
N SER A 42 -2.46 -2.80 7.88
CA SER A 42 -3.88 -2.45 7.93
C SER A 42 -4.70 -3.01 6.77
N GLY A 43 -4.07 -3.27 5.61
CA GLY A 43 -4.66 -3.95 4.46
C GLY A 43 -4.40 -5.46 4.45
N GLY A 44 -3.78 -6.00 5.49
CA GLY A 44 -3.49 -7.42 5.66
C GLY A 44 -2.22 -7.92 4.98
N GLY A 45 -1.34 -7.02 4.54
CA GLY A 45 0.02 -7.34 4.12
C GLY A 45 1.00 -7.40 5.29
N LEU A 46 2.29 -7.62 5.00
CA LEU A 46 3.35 -7.63 6.02
C LEU A 46 3.90 -6.23 6.33
N GLY A 47 3.53 -5.22 5.54
CA GLY A 47 3.89 -3.83 5.79
C GLY A 47 5.35 -3.50 5.57
N LEU A 48 6.10 -4.31 4.82
CA LEU A 48 7.45 -3.95 4.39
C LEU A 48 7.37 -2.93 3.25
N LEU A 49 8.48 -2.30 2.94
CA LEU A 49 8.62 -1.45 1.76
C LEU A 49 9.94 -1.85 1.10
N PRO A 50 10.01 -2.05 -0.23
CA PRO A 50 11.28 -2.27 -0.90
C PRO A 50 12.27 -1.16 -0.52
N LEU A 51 13.53 -1.50 -0.30
CA LEU A 51 14.54 -0.54 0.10
C LEU A 51 14.75 0.56 -0.93
N THR A 52 14.57 0.25 -2.21
CA THR A 52 14.54 1.25 -3.28
C THR A 52 13.43 2.28 -3.04
N GLU A 53 12.19 1.83 -2.91
CA GLU A 53 11.04 2.69 -2.62
C GLU A 53 11.17 3.43 -1.27
N GLN A 54 11.77 2.79 -0.27
CA GLN A 54 12.05 3.41 1.03
C GLN A 54 13.07 4.56 0.90
N HIS A 55 14.10 4.38 0.08
CA HIS A 55 15.07 5.42 -0.20
C HIS A 55 14.41 6.60 -0.93
N GLU A 56 13.58 6.33 -1.93
CA GLU A 56 12.87 7.34 -2.70
C GLU A 56 11.87 8.12 -1.83
N ALA A 57 11.12 7.43 -0.95
CA ALA A 57 10.26 8.06 0.04
C ALA A 57 11.02 8.96 1.01
N LEU A 58 12.23 8.57 1.41
CA LEU A 58 13.11 9.39 2.25
C LEU A 58 13.59 10.63 1.49
N GLN A 59 13.92 10.52 0.20
CA GLN A 59 14.33 11.65 -0.62
C GLN A 59 13.19 12.66 -0.80
N ILE A 60 11.98 12.21 -1.14
CA ILE A 60 10.80 13.09 -1.25
C ILE A 60 10.54 13.80 0.09
N ALA A 61 10.45 13.04 1.18
CA ALA A 61 10.17 13.61 2.50
C ALA A 61 11.25 14.63 2.91
N HIS A 62 12.52 14.31 2.67
CA HIS A 62 13.62 15.19 3.04
C HIS A 62 13.64 16.47 2.20
N ALA A 63 13.41 16.37 0.88
CA ALA A 63 13.33 17.53 0.00
C ALA A 63 12.18 18.46 0.43
N TRP A 64 11.01 17.90 0.73
CA TRP A 64 9.90 18.67 1.28
C TRP A 64 10.27 19.34 2.62
N GLN A 65 10.95 18.62 3.53
CA GLN A 65 11.41 19.18 4.80
C GLN A 65 12.43 20.32 4.63
N MET A 66 13.29 20.28 3.62
CA MET A 66 14.22 21.38 3.34
C MET A 66 13.49 22.62 2.83
N LEU A 67 12.51 22.45 1.94
CA LEU A 67 11.70 23.56 1.42
C LEU A 67 10.88 24.27 2.51
N HIS A 68 10.49 23.53 3.56
CA HIS A 68 9.67 23.99 4.68
C HIS A 68 10.43 24.06 6.00
N SER A 69 11.77 24.05 5.98
CA SER A 69 12.57 24.08 7.20
C SER A 69 12.23 25.34 8.02
N PRO A 70 12.18 25.29 9.36
CA PRO A 70 12.05 26.51 10.17
C PRO A 70 13.24 27.46 9.98
N ASP A 71 14.41 26.92 9.64
CA ASP A 71 15.61 27.69 9.33
C ASP A 71 15.53 28.32 7.92
N ALA A 72 15.58 29.66 7.87
CA ALA A 72 15.54 30.44 6.65
C ALA A 72 16.73 30.16 5.71
N ALA A 73 17.92 29.89 6.26
CA ALA A 73 19.11 29.58 5.46
C ALA A 73 18.96 28.25 4.73
N VAL A 74 18.38 27.23 5.39
CA VAL A 74 18.07 25.93 4.77
C VAL A 74 17.03 26.10 3.67
N ARG A 75 15.96 26.87 3.91
CA ARG A 75 14.93 27.15 2.90
C ARG A 75 15.50 27.87 1.67
N ALA A 76 16.31 28.90 1.89
CA ALA A 76 16.95 29.68 0.83
C ALA A 76 17.92 28.80 0.03
N THR A 77 18.74 28.00 0.71
CA THR A 77 19.67 27.06 0.07
C THR A 77 18.93 26.04 -0.80
N ALA A 78 17.83 25.47 -0.29
CA ALA A 78 17.03 24.50 -1.04
C ALA A 78 16.44 25.11 -2.32
N ARG A 79 15.84 26.31 -2.23
CA ARG A 79 15.29 27.03 -3.39
C ARG A 79 16.37 27.41 -4.40
N HIS A 80 17.51 27.93 -3.91
CA HIS A 80 18.65 28.27 -4.75
C HIS A 80 19.19 27.05 -5.51
N GLN A 81 19.30 25.89 -4.87
CA GLN A 81 19.73 24.65 -5.52
C GLN A 81 18.77 24.23 -6.64
N VAL A 82 17.45 24.29 -6.41
CA VAL A 82 16.45 23.99 -7.45
C VAL A 82 16.57 24.99 -8.61
N ARG A 83 16.66 26.28 -8.32
CA ARG A 83 16.84 27.34 -9.34
C ARG A 83 18.11 27.13 -10.16
N ALA A 84 19.23 26.78 -9.52
CA ALA A 84 20.48 26.49 -10.20
C ALA A 84 20.36 25.29 -11.15
N ILE A 85 19.62 24.25 -10.77
CA ILE A 85 19.33 23.10 -11.64
C ILE A 85 18.43 23.51 -12.80
N CYS A 86 17.39 24.32 -12.54
CA CYS A 86 16.52 24.87 -13.57
C CYS A 86 17.32 25.67 -14.60
N ALA A 87 18.16 26.61 -14.14
CA ALA A 87 19.01 27.44 -15.00
C ALA A 87 20.03 26.62 -15.81
N LYS A 88 20.48 25.47 -15.30
CA LYS A 88 21.35 24.55 -16.07
C LYS A 88 20.59 23.77 -17.15
N ARG A 89 19.31 23.43 -16.92
CA ARG A 89 18.49 22.57 -17.79
C ARG A 89 17.57 23.34 -18.76
N HIS A 90 17.24 24.57 -18.42
CA HIS A 90 16.29 25.44 -19.11
C HIS A 90 16.90 26.82 -19.34
N THR A 91 16.47 27.50 -20.39
CA THR A 91 16.72 28.93 -20.56
C THR A 91 15.63 29.68 -19.82
N LEU A 92 15.94 30.22 -18.65
CA LEU A 92 14.96 30.93 -17.82
C LEU A 92 14.84 32.38 -18.29
N ASP A 93 13.63 32.78 -18.63
CA ASP A 93 13.25 34.19 -18.80
C ASP A 93 13.39 34.93 -17.46
N ALA A 94 14.29 35.92 -17.42
CA ALA A 94 14.62 36.65 -16.20
C ALA A 94 13.48 37.56 -15.73
N ASP A 95 12.67 38.07 -16.66
CA ASP A 95 11.55 38.96 -16.37
C ASP A 95 10.38 38.16 -15.79
N HIS A 96 10.13 36.97 -16.35
CA HIS A 96 9.06 36.09 -15.87
C HIS A 96 9.41 35.38 -14.56
N TRP A 97 10.63 34.83 -14.42
CA TRP A 97 11.07 34.07 -13.25
C TRP A 97 11.84 34.94 -12.25
N SER A 98 11.21 36.03 -11.82
CA SER A 98 11.73 36.93 -10.79
C SER A 98 11.85 36.25 -9.42
N ALA A 99 12.43 36.95 -8.44
CA ALA A 99 12.54 36.46 -7.06
C ALA A 99 11.15 36.22 -6.40
N GLU A 100 10.13 36.97 -6.83
CA GLU A 100 8.76 36.85 -6.32
C GLU A 100 8.10 35.54 -6.75
N ARG A 101 8.48 35.02 -7.93
CA ARG A 101 7.94 33.79 -8.54
C ARG A 101 8.85 32.58 -8.37
N GLU A 102 9.73 32.62 -7.38
CA GLU A 102 10.64 31.52 -7.07
C GLU A 102 9.89 30.24 -6.67
N ASP A 103 8.81 30.34 -5.87
CA ASP A 103 8.02 29.18 -5.47
C ASP A 103 7.27 28.56 -6.66
N GLU A 104 6.80 29.38 -7.61
CA GLU A 104 6.18 28.88 -8.86
C GLU A 104 7.19 28.14 -9.73
N LEU A 105 8.44 28.64 -9.83
CA LEU A 105 9.52 27.97 -10.55
C LEU A 105 9.84 26.61 -9.91
N VAL A 106 9.99 26.58 -8.58
CA VAL A 106 10.28 25.36 -7.81
C VAL A 106 9.15 24.34 -7.99
N SER A 107 7.90 24.77 -7.85
CA SER A 107 6.72 23.93 -8.06
C SER A 107 6.67 23.36 -9.48
N SER A 108 6.82 24.21 -10.49
CA SER A 108 6.78 23.81 -11.90
C SER A 108 7.88 22.81 -12.23
N PHE A 109 9.08 22.99 -11.67
CA PHE A 109 10.17 22.03 -11.86
C PHE A 109 9.87 20.68 -11.21
N LEU A 110 9.48 20.68 -9.92
CA LEU A 110 9.26 19.44 -9.15
C LEU A 110 8.03 18.66 -9.62
N ASN A 111 6.99 19.34 -10.08
CA ASN A 111 5.82 18.73 -10.73
C ASN A 111 6.08 18.34 -12.19
N GLY A 112 7.23 18.70 -12.75
CA GLY A 112 7.63 18.35 -14.11
C GLY A 112 6.93 19.13 -15.22
N THR A 113 6.21 20.20 -14.89
CA THR A 113 5.49 21.05 -15.84
C THR A 113 6.35 22.17 -16.42
N LEU A 114 7.53 22.46 -15.84
CA LEU A 114 8.40 23.57 -16.27
C LEU A 114 8.78 23.51 -17.75
N ALA A 115 9.01 22.30 -18.30
CA ALA A 115 9.37 22.12 -19.71
C ALA A 115 8.25 22.55 -20.69
N SER A 116 7.01 22.68 -20.20
CA SER A 116 5.86 23.14 -20.98
C SER A 116 5.68 24.66 -20.91
N SER A 117 6.43 25.36 -20.05
CA SER A 117 6.35 26.81 -19.93
C SER A 117 7.09 27.49 -21.08
N PRO A 118 6.47 28.46 -21.79
CA PRO A 118 7.15 29.24 -22.82
C PRO A 118 8.30 30.09 -22.26
N HIS A 119 8.28 30.36 -20.95
CA HIS A 119 9.29 31.15 -20.25
C HIS A 119 10.46 30.30 -19.70
N ALA A 120 10.45 28.99 -19.95
CA ALA A 120 11.52 28.07 -19.52
C ALA A 120 11.78 26.93 -20.54
N PRO A 121 12.03 27.24 -21.83
CA PRO A 121 12.30 26.20 -22.82
C PRO A 121 13.53 25.35 -22.43
N PRO A 122 13.48 24.02 -22.66
CA PRO A 122 14.59 23.14 -22.33
C PRO A 122 15.81 23.44 -23.22
N LYS A 123 17.00 23.42 -22.62
CA LYS A 123 18.26 23.58 -23.38
C LYS A 123 18.56 22.31 -24.20
N ARG A 124 19.13 22.50 -25.40
CA ARG A 124 19.46 21.40 -26.34
C ARG A 124 20.51 20.42 -25.81
N ARG A 125 21.45 20.90 -24.97
CA ARG A 125 22.47 20.08 -24.30
C ARG A 125 22.25 20.13 -22.80
N ASN A 126 21.47 19.20 -22.29
CA ASN A 126 21.32 18.99 -20.87
C ASN A 126 22.28 17.87 -20.45
N GLY A 127 23.45 18.25 -19.93
CA GLY A 127 24.32 17.28 -19.26
C GLY A 127 23.56 16.53 -18.17
N ASP A 128 23.90 15.28 -17.92
CA ASP A 128 23.24 14.50 -16.88
C ASP A 128 23.64 15.03 -15.49
N ILE A 129 22.90 16.03 -15.03
CA ILE A 129 23.10 16.61 -13.69
C ILE A 129 22.37 15.71 -12.73
N GLY A 130 23.09 14.72 -12.21
CA GLY A 130 22.65 13.94 -11.07
C GLY A 130 22.50 14.86 -9.86
N SER A 131 21.27 15.07 -9.39
CA SER A 131 20.98 15.81 -8.16
C SER A 131 19.78 15.23 -7.41
N LEU A 132 19.71 15.46 -6.10
CA LEU A 132 18.56 15.10 -5.27
C LEU A 132 17.25 15.63 -5.85
N TRP A 133 17.22 16.86 -6.35
CA TRP A 133 16.00 17.49 -6.87
C TRP A 133 15.51 16.86 -8.18
N VAL A 134 16.42 16.39 -9.04
CA VAL A 134 16.07 15.61 -10.24
C VAL A 134 15.52 14.24 -9.85
N ASP A 135 16.11 13.60 -8.83
CA ASP A 135 15.62 12.32 -8.31
C ASP A 135 14.21 12.51 -7.71
N VAL A 136 14.01 13.53 -6.87
CA VAL A 136 12.72 13.84 -6.24
C VAL A 136 11.64 14.15 -7.27
N ARG A 137 11.93 14.95 -8.30
CA ARG A 137 11.00 15.18 -9.42
C ARG A 137 10.57 13.86 -10.07
N ARG A 138 11.52 12.97 -10.35
CA ARG A 138 11.24 11.65 -10.95
C ARG A 138 10.37 10.80 -10.02
N HIS A 139 10.66 10.80 -8.72
CA HIS A 139 9.90 10.03 -7.74
C HIS A 139 8.47 10.56 -7.57
N LEU A 140 8.30 11.89 -7.47
CA LEU A 140 6.99 12.53 -7.44
C LEU A 140 6.15 12.12 -8.65
N GLN A 141 6.73 12.19 -9.86
CA GLN A 141 6.07 11.74 -11.08
C GLN A 141 5.73 10.23 -11.05
N THR A 142 6.66 9.40 -10.58
CA THR A 142 6.51 7.92 -10.54
C THR A 142 5.40 7.49 -9.58
N TYR A 143 5.19 8.28 -8.52
CA TYR A 143 4.21 8.01 -7.47
C TYR A 143 2.94 8.85 -7.58
N GLU A 144 2.78 9.61 -8.67
CA GLU A 144 1.63 10.47 -8.93
C GLU A 144 1.37 11.43 -7.74
N LEU A 145 2.45 12.03 -7.23
CA LEU A 145 2.43 13.01 -6.15
C LEU A 145 2.81 14.38 -6.71
N GLN A 146 2.16 15.43 -6.21
CA GLN A 146 2.36 16.81 -6.67
C GLN A 146 2.49 17.75 -5.48
N LEU A 147 3.31 18.79 -5.65
CA LEU A 147 3.32 19.94 -4.74
C LEU A 147 2.27 20.94 -5.22
N GLU A 148 1.39 21.33 -4.31
CA GLU A 148 0.29 22.25 -4.58
C GLU A 148 0.47 23.52 -3.74
N PRO A 149 0.19 24.71 -4.31
CA PRO A 149 0.15 25.93 -3.53
C PRO A 149 -0.98 25.85 -2.49
N ARG A 150 -0.66 26.10 -1.22
CA ARG A 150 -1.66 26.24 -0.17
C ARG A 150 -1.98 27.72 0.05
N ASP A 151 -3.25 28.08 -0.16
CA ASP A 151 -3.78 29.39 0.21
C ASP A 151 -4.32 29.32 1.65
N ASP A 152 -3.59 29.93 2.58
CA ASP A 152 -4.08 30.23 3.92
C ASP A 152 -4.32 31.75 3.98
N ASN A 153 -5.59 32.15 3.78
CA ASN A 153 -6.11 33.49 4.01
C ASN A 153 -5.27 34.65 3.43
N GLY A 154 -4.79 34.53 2.18
CA GLY A 154 -4.17 35.65 1.47
C GLY A 154 -2.68 35.88 1.76
N THR A 155 -2.02 34.93 2.43
CA THR A 155 -0.55 34.89 2.53
C THR A 155 0.06 34.05 1.40
N ARG A 156 1.30 34.40 0.99
CA ARG A 156 2.08 33.74 -0.06
C ARG A 156 1.90 32.22 -0.06
N LEU A 157 1.50 31.68 -1.22
CA LEU A 157 1.18 30.27 -1.41
C LEU A 157 2.38 29.37 -1.07
N GLU A 158 2.33 28.68 0.07
CA GLU A 158 3.37 27.71 0.43
C GLU A 158 3.18 26.40 -0.35
N LEU A 159 4.27 25.81 -0.85
CA LEU A 159 4.25 24.58 -1.64
C LEU A 159 3.98 23.34 -0.78
N GLN A 160 2.73 22.97 -0.59
CA GLN A 160 2.37 21.83 0.25
C GLN A 160 2.32 20.52 -0.53
N LEU A 161 2.48 19.41 0.19
CA LEU A 161 2.35 18.06 -0.36
C LEU A 161 1.12 17.39 0.25
N LYS A 162 0.30 16.78 -0.60
CA LYS A 162 -0.83 15.95 -0.19
C LYS A 162 -0.70 14.55 -0.79
N VAL A 163 -1.28 13.58 -0.11
CA VAL A 163 -1.41 12.20 -0.62
C VAL A 163 -2.89 11.85 -0.75
N PRO A 164 -3.31 11.01 -1.71
CA PRO A 164 -4.73 10.75 -1.99
C PRO A 164 -5.52 10.19 -0.80
N HIS A 165 -4.85 9.47 0.09
CA HIS A 165 -5.45 8.76 1.22
C HIS A 165 -5.41 9.55 2.55
N HIS A 166 -4.97 10.81 2.53
CA HIS A 166 -4.91 11.67 3.71
C HIS A 166 -5.56 13.04 3.41
N ARG A 167 -6.50 13.44 4.26
CA ARG A 167 -7.30 14.67 4.03
C ARG A 167 -6.50 15.95 4.22
N HIS A 168 -5.53 15.95 5.15
CA HIS A 168 -4.77 17.14 5.52
C HIS A 168 -3.46 17.25 4.76
N TRP A 169 -2.94 18.47 4.69
CA TRP A 169 -1.58 18.74 4.25
C TRP A 169 -0.58 18.01 5.14
N LEU A 170 0.51 17.55 4.53
CA LEU A 170 1.57 16.89 5.27
C LEU A 170 2.34 17.91 6.11
N SER A 171 2.81 17.46 7.28
CA SER A 171 3.66 18.23 8.16
C SER A 171 5.05 17.58 8.26
N HIS A 172 6.00 18.29 8.85
CA HIS A 172 7.32 17.74 9.17
C HIS A 172 7.27 16.40 9.90
N ARG A 173 6.27 16.21 10.77
CA ARG A 173 6.08 14.99 11.56
C ARG A 173 5.42 13.87 10.77
N THR A 174 4.60 14.20 9.77
CA THR A 174 3.71 13.22 9.12
C THR A 174 4.13 12.88 7.68
N VAL A 175 4.95 13.71 7.04
CA VAL A 175 5.33 13.60 5.62
C VAL A 175 5.90 12.22 5.25
N LEU A 176 6.94 11.76 5.96
CA LEU A 176 7.57 10.48 5.66
C LEU A 176 6.62 9.30 5.90
N ARG A 177 5.81 9.37 6.96
CA ARG A 177 4.84 8.32 7.31
C ARG A 177 3.82 8.15 6.19
N HIS A 178 3.26 9.26 5.70
CA HIS A 178 2.22 9.22 4.68
C HIS A 178 2.76 8.90 3.28
N ILE A 179 3.97 9.35 2.93
CA ILE A 179 4.60 8.91 1.67
C ILE A 179 4.84 7.41 1.70
N LYS A 180 5.42 6.85 2.78
CA LYS A 180 5.59 5.39 2.91
C LYS A 180 4.27 4.65 2.83
N LEU A 181 3.21 5.17 3.47
CA LEU A 181 1.89 4.56 3.40
C LEU A 181 1.31 4.61 1.98
N HIS A 182 1.47 5.72 1.26
CA HIS A 182 1.09 5.86 -0.15
C HIS A 182 1.71 4.76 -1.01
N LEU A 183 3.02 4.53 -0.87
CA LEU A 183 3.72 3.50 -1.63
C LEU A 183 3.21 2.09 -1.30
N LYS A 184 2.98 1.80 -0.01
CA LYS A 184 2.39 0.52 0.42
C LYS A 184 0.96 0.32 -0.12
N LEU A 185 0.16 1.37 -0.21
CA LEU A 185 -1.20 1.30 -0.77
C LEU A 185 -1.18 0.95 -2.26
N ARG A 186 -0.19 1.43 -3.03
CA ARG A 186 0.01 0.99 -4.43
C ARG A 186 0.27 -0.51 -4.52
N HIS A 187 1.05 -1.09 -3.59
CA HIS A 187 1.22 -2.55 -3.50
C HIS A 187 -0.08 -3.26 -3.12
N LEU A 188 -0.90 -2.68 -2.25
CA LEU A 188 -2.21 -3.24 -1.91
C LEU A 188 -3.15 -3.26 -3.13
N ASP A 189 -3.16 -2.20 -3.94
CA ASP A 189 -3.99 -2.13 -5.14
C ASP A 189 -3.48 -3.08 -6.23
N ARG A 190 -2.16 -3.22 -6.38
CA ARG A 190 -1.56 -4.27 -7.21
C ARG A 190 -1.95 -5.68 -6.73
N TRP A 191 -2.04 -5.90 -5.42
CA TRP A 191 -2.49 -7.19 -4.90
C TRP A 191 -3.97 -7.43 -5.23
N ARG A 192 -4.83 -6.43 -5.01
CA ARG A 192 -6.26 -6.47 -5.31
C ARG A 192 -6.56 -6.76 -6.79
N SER A 193 -5.71 -6.29 -7.70
CA SER A 193 -5.91 -6.49 -9.14
C SER A 193 -5.58 -7.91 -9.63
N LEU A 194 -4.97 -8.77 -8.81
CA LEU A 194 -4.68 -10.15 -9.17
C LEU A 194 -5.95 -11.01 -9.17
N SER A 195 -6.28 -11.62 -10.30
CA SER A 195 -7.49 -12.44 -10.48
C SER A 195 -7.58 -13.65 -9.54
N ASP A 196 -6.44 -14.29 -9.27
CA ASP A 196 -6.34 -15.46 -8.40
C ASP A 196 -6.09 -15.06 -6.94
N GLN A 197 -4.99 -14.35 -6.67
CA GLN A 197 -4.52 -14.08 -5.31
C GLN A 197 -5.08 -12.77 -4.72
N GLY A 198 -5.77 -11.95 -5.51
CA GLY A 198 -6.32 -10.65 -5.10
C GLY A 198 -7.78 -10.70 -4.65
N ARG A 199 -8.49 -11.81 -4.91
CA ARG A 199 -9.94 -11.93 -4.76
C ARG A 199 -10.45 -11.60 -3.35
N THR A 200 -9.71 -12.00 -2.32
CA THR A 200 -10.14 -11.83 -0.92
C THR A 200 -9.47 -10.66 -0.21
N VAL A 201 -8.59 -9.90 -0.87
CA VAL A 201 -7.78 -8.83 -0.23
C VAL A 201 -8.65 -7.76 0.44
N ARG A 202 -9.88 -7.53 -0.04
CA ARG A 202 -10.81 -6.58 0.57
C ARG A 202 -11.21 -6.96 2.00
N THR A 203 -11.17 -8.24 2.36
CA THR A 203 -11.56 -8.73 3.70
C THR A 203 -10.36 -8.92 4.63
N HIS A 204 -9.15 -8.62 4.17
CA HIS A 204 -7.90 -8.94 4.87
C HIS A 204 -7.53 -7.94 5.97
N GLY A 205 -8.09 -6.72 5.93
CA GLY A 205 -7.82 -5.63 6.86
C GLY A 205 -8.60 -5.70 8.18
N GLY A 206 -8.45 -4.68 9.03
CA GLY A 206 -9.16 -4.58 10.31
C GLY A 206 -8.90 -5.77 11.23
N ALA A 207 -9.96 -6.42 11.71
CA ALA A 207 -9.86 -7.63 12.52
C ALA A 207 -9.07 -8.76 11.82
N GLY A 208 -9.21 -8.86 10.49
CA GLY A 208 -8.49 -9.85 9.69
C GLY A 208 -6.98 -9.66 9.74
N ALA A 209 -6.48 -8.45 9.96
CA ALA A 209 -5.05 -8.17 10.00
C ALA A 209 -4.43 -8.31 11.40
N LYS A 210 -5.24 -8.47 12.46
CA LYS A 210 -4.77 -8.45 13.85
C LYS A 210 -3.70 -9.51 14.13
N PHE A 211 -3.84 -10.71 13.56
CA PHE A 211 -2.86 -11.78 13.76
C PHE A 211 -1.46 -11.43 13.20
N ILE A 212 -1.38 -10.54 12.21
CA ILE A 212 -0.09 -10.07 11.67
C ILE A 212 0.54 -9.08 12.64
N SER A 213 -0.25 -8.19 13.24
CA SER A 213 0.26 -7.13 14.13
C SER A 213 0.50 -7.57 15.58
N THR A 214 -0.33 -8.45 16.11
CA THR A 214 -0.34 -8.81 17.55
C THR A 214 -0.22 -10.31 17.78
N GLY A 215 0.02 -11.12 16.74
CA GLY A 215 0.03 -12.59 16.79
C GLY A 215 -1.36 -13.22 16.96
N GLY A 216 -2.26 -12.57 17.71
CA GLY A 216 -3.64 -13.01 17.90
C GLY A 216 -3.75 -14.36 18.61
N GLY A 217 -2.73 -14.76 19.39
CA GLY A 217 -2.66 -16.07 20.04
C GLY A 217 -2.40 -17.24 19.08
N LEU A 218 -2.10 -16.96 17.81
CA LEU A 218 -1.83 -18.00 16.81
C LEU A 218 -0.43 -18.58 16.97
N THR A 219 -0.31 -19.88 16.72
CA THR A 219 1.00 -20.54 16.60
C THR A 219 1.67 -20.15 15.28
N ASP A 220 2.97 -20.39 15.16
CA ASP A 220 3.71 -20.22 13.89
C ASP A 220 3.07 -20.98 12.72
N ALA A 221 2.54 -22.17 12.99
CA ALA A 221 1.88 -22.99 11.98
C ALA A 221 0.59 -22.32 11.48
N ASP A 222 -0.21 -21.77 12.39
CA ASP A 222 -1.45 -21.07 12.08
C ASP A 222 -1.19 -19.77 11.31
N VAL A 223 -0.13 -19.03 11.69
CA VAL A 223 0.29 -17.82 10.95
C VAL A 223 0.69 -18.19 9.53
N ARG A 224 1.52 -19.23 9.34
CA ARG A 224 1.91 -19.71 8.01
C ARG A 224 0.70 -20.14 7.19
N PHE A 225 -0.22 -20.89 7.79
CA PHE A 225 -1.46 -21.30 7.15
C PHE A 225 -2.28 -20.09 6.70
N ALA A 226 -2.54 -19.14 7.61
CA ALA A 226 -3.34 -17.95 7.34
C ALA A 226 -2.73 -17.09 6.23
N VAL A 227 -1.40 -16.90 6.23
CA VAL A 227 -0.71 -16.15 5.18
C VAL A 227 -0.80 -16.88 3.83
N ASN A 228 -0.59 -18.19 3.77
CA ASN A 228 -0.75 -18.97 2.53
C ASN A 228 -2.20 -18.95 2.02
N ALA A 229 -3.19 -19.00 2.91
CA ALA A 229 -4.60 -18.89 2.57
C ALA A 229 -4.93 -17.56 1.87
N ARG A 230 -4.38 -16.45 2.37
CA ARG A 230 -4.59 -15.10 1.82
C ARG A 230 -4.15 -14.95 0.36
N VAL A 231 -3.11 -15.67 -0.03
CA VAL A 231 -2.57 -15.66 -1.40
C VAL A 231 -2.99 -16.88 -2.22
N ASN A 232 -4.01 -17.62 -1.77
CA ASN A 232 -4.52 -18.84 -2.43
C ASN A 232 -3.42 -19.87 -2.74
N GLN A 233 -2.47 -20.08 -1.82
CA GLN A 233 -1.35 -21.01 -1.97
C GLN A 233 -1.41 -22.23 -1.07
N LEU A 234 -2.54 -22.47 -0.38
CA LEU A 234 -2.75 -23.73 0.32
C LEU A 234 -2.78 -24.91 -0.67
N ASP A 235 -2.24 -26.04 -0.26
CA ASP A 235 -2.02 -27.25 -1.07
C ASP A 235 -3.29 -28.07 -1.32
N THR A 236 -4.32 -27.38 -1.82
CA THR A 236 -5.48 -27.99 -2.46
C THR A 236 -5.09 -28.60 -3.82
N HIS A 237 -5.78 -29.63 -4.30
CA HIS A 237 -5.48 -30.21 -5.61
C HIS A 237 -5.57 -29.19 -6.76
N ALA A 238 -6.45 -28.19 -6.70
CA ALA A 238 -6.45 -27.12 -7.70
C ALA A 238 -5.14 -26.30 -7.68
N THR A 239 -4.66 -25.92 -6.49
CA THR A 239 -3.37 -25.24 -6.34
C THR A 239 -2.20 -26.11 -6.81
N LEU A 240 -2.17 -27.38 -6.41
CA LEU A 240 -1.11 -28.31 -6.79
C LEU A 240 -1.10 -28.57 -8.31
N LYS A 241 -2.27 -28.68 -8.95
CA LYS A 241 -2.38 -28.76 -10.41
C LYS A 241 -1.84 -27.50 -11.08
N ARG A 242 -2.20 -26.31 -10.60
CA ARG A 242 -1.68 -25.03 -11.11
C ARG A 242 -0.15 -24.93 -10.97
N ARG A 243 0.41 -25.48 -9.89
CA ARG A 243 1.86 -25.57 -9.65
C ARG A 243 2.55 -26.71 -10.43
N ARG A 244 1.81 -27.47 -11.24
CA ARG A 244 2.29 -28.64 -11.99
C ARG A 244 2.87 -29.74 -11.10
N LEU A 245 2.39 -29.84 -9.86
CA LEU A 245 2.75 -30.90 -8.91
C LEU A 245 1.74 -32.06 -8.91
N ARG A 246 0.58 -31.87 -9.56
CA ARG A 246 -0.44 -32.91 -9.78
C ARG A 246 -1.13 -32.73 -11.13
N ALA A 247 -1.69 -33.82 -11.66
CA ALA A 247 -2.37 -33.83 -12.96
C ALA A 247 -3.85 -33.38 -12.89
N ASN A 248 -4.57 -33.75 -11.81
CA ASN A 248 -5.98 -33.42 -11.63
C ASN A 248 -6.21 -32.47 -10.45
N ALA A 249 -7.38 -31.85 -10.46
CA ALA A 249 -7.82 -30.92 -9.42
C ALA A 249 -9.00 -31.48 -8.60
N THR A 250 -9.38 -32.74 -8.78
CA THR A 250 -10.57 -33.33 -8.13
C THR A 250 -10.39 -33.39 -6.61
N CYS A 251 -11.47 -33.18 -5.86
CA CYS A 251 -11.50 -33.31 -4.40
C CYS A 251 -10.91 -34.64 -3.93
N ARG A 252 -10.14 -34.60 -2.84
CA ARG A 252 -9.63 -35.80 -2.16
C ARG A 252 -10.71 -36.64 -1.49
N SER A 253 -11.87 -36.04 -1.21
CA SER A 253 -12.98 -36.78 -0.61
C SER A 253 -13.52 -37.79 -1.63
N PRO A 254 -13.64 -39.09 -1.28
CA PRO A 254 -14.11 -40.13 -2.19
C PRO A 254 -15.50 -39.84 -2.79
N ASN A 255 -16.35 -39.15 -2.02
CA ASN A 255 -17.73 -38.88 -2.39
C ASN A 255 -17.92 -37.47 -3.00
N CYS A 256 -16.85 -36.83 -3.47
CA CYS A 256 -16.90 -35.49 -4.05
C CYS A 256 -16.21 -35.44 -5.42
N SER A 257 -16.97 -35.12 -6.46
CA SER A 257 -16.47 -34.98 -7.84
C SER A 257 -16.02 -33.55 -8.20
N ARG A 258 -16.20 -32.58 -7.31
CA ARG A 258 -15.86 -31.17 -7.57
C ARG A 258 -14.36 -30.93 -7.55
N ALA A 259 -13.91 -29.84 -8.15
CA ALA A 259 -12.53 -29.41 -8.01
C ALA A 259 -12.22 -28.97 -6.55
N GLU A 260 -11.12 -29.46 -6.00
CA GLU A 260 -10.57 -29.07 -4.70
C GLU A 260 -9.99 -27.66 -4.76
N THR A 261 -10.85 -26.67 -4.67
CA THR A 261 -10.47 -25.28 -4.44
C THR A 261 -10.57 -24.96 -2.96
N LEU A 262 -9.88 -23.91 -2.50
CA LEU A 262 -9.98 -23.48 -1.11
C LEU A 262 -11.44 -23.15 -0.71
N ALA A 263 -12.16 -22.45 -1.59
CA ALA A 263 -13.58 -22.14 -1.37
C ALA A 263 -14.44 -23.40 -1.29
N HIS A 264 -14.17 -24.41 -2.11
CA HIS A 264 -14.87 -25.68 -2.04
C HIS A 264 -14.61 -26.39 -0.69
N VAL A 265 -13.35 -26.58 -0.32
CA VAL A 265 -12.98 -27.29 0.92
C VAL A 265 -13.55 -26.61 2.15
N LEU A 266 -13.50 -25.27 2.20
CA LEU A 266 -13.92 -24.50 3.38
C LEU A 266 -15.42 -24.22 3.47
N ASN A 267 -16.17 -24.26 2.37
CA ASN A 267 -17.56 -23.78 2.36
C ASN A 267 -18.57 -24.72 1.71
N HIS A 268 -18.14 -25.70 0.90
CA HIS A 268 -19.07 -26.45 0.04
C HIS A 268 -18.78 -27.94 -0.08
N CYS A 269 -17.75 -28.47 0.58
CA CYS A 269 -17.41 -29.88 0.50
C CYS A 269 -18.38 -30.70 1.36
N PRO A 270 -19.13 -31.67 0.79
CA PRO A 270 -20.06 -32.51 1.54
C PRO A 270 -19.40 -33.19 2.76
N ALA A 271 -18.16 -33.67 2.59
CA ALA A 271 -17.41 -34.32 3.64
C ALA A 271 -17.03 -33.40 4.83
N ASN A 272 -17.11 -32.07 4.64
CA ASN A 272 -16.81 -31.09 5.69
C ASN A 272 -18.08 -30.39 6.20
N MET A 273 -19.27 -30.78 5.76
CA MET A 273 -20.51 -30.02 6.04
C MET A 273 -20.82 -29.89 7.53
N ASP A 274 -20.44 -30.87 8.34
CA ASP A 274 -20.63 -30.81 9.80
C ASP A 274 -19.77 -29.70 10.41
N VAL A 275 -18.49 -29.65 10.04
CA VAL A 275 -17.55 -28.61 10.49
C VAL A 275 -17.95 -27.23 9.96
N ILE A 276 -18.44 -27.17 8.72
CA ILE A 276 -18.93 -25.92 8.11
C ILE A 276 -20.15 -25.39 8.87
N ARG A 277 -21.11 -26.27 9.19
CA ARG A 277 -22.29 -25.93 10.00
C ARG A 277 -21.89 -25.48 11.39
N GLN A 278 -21.03 -26.23 12.08
CA GLN A 278 -20.55 -25.86 13.40
C GLN A 278 -19.90 -24.45 13.41
N ARG A 279 -19.06 -24.14 12.43
CA ARG A 279 -18.46 -22.79 12.32
C ARG A 279 -19.51 -21.70 12.08
N HIS A 280 -20.51 -22.01 11.26
CA HIS A 280 -21.63 -21.10 11.01
C HIS A 280 -22.45 -20.85 12.29
N ASP A 281 -22.77 -21.91 13.02
CA ASP A 281 -23.55 -21.86 14.26
C ASP A 281 -22.81 -21.05 15.34
N GLN A 282 -21.50 -21.28 15.50
CA GLN A 282 -20.66 -20.48 16.41
C GLN A 282 -20.64 -18.99 16.02
N ALA A 283 -20.59 -18.66 14.74
CA ALA A 283 -20.64 -17.27 14.29
C ALA A 283 -21.99 -16.62 14.61
N LEU A 284 -23.09 -17.35 14.41
CA LEU A 284 -24.43 -16.88 14.76
C LEU A 284 -24.60 -16.69 16.27
N GLU A 285 -24.06 -17.59 17.09
CA GLU A 285 -24.07 -17.46 18.55
C GLU A 285 -23.31 -16.21 18.99
N GLN A 286 -22.14 -15.93 18.42
CA GLN A 286 -21.36 -14.73 18.73
C GLN A 286 -22.10 -13.45 18.36
N ILE A 287 -22.71 -13.41 17.16
CA ILE A 287 -23.53 -12.28 16.72
C ILE A 287 -24.73 -12.10 17.64
N GLY A 288 -25.45 -13.18 17.95
CA GLY A 288 -26.62 -13.14 18.81
C GLY A 288 -26.30 -12.71 20.24
N ALA A 289 -25.18 -13.14 20.79
CA ALA A 289 -24.70 -12.68 22.09
C ALA A 289 -24.37 -11.17 22.09
N ALA A 290 -23.86 -10.63 21.00
CA ALA A 290 -23.61 -9.19 20.87
C ALA A 290 -24.91 -8.38 20.76
N ILE A 291 -25.88 -8.86 19.96
CA ILE A 291 -27.20 -8.22 19.82
C ILE A 291 -27.91 -8.16 21.17
N LYS A 292 -27.96 -9.28 21.90
CA LYS A 292 -28.59 -9.36 23.25
C LYS A 292 -27.96 -8.44 24.28
N LYS A 293 -26.70 -8.02 24.10
CA LYS A 293 -25.99 -7.09 24.98
C LYS A 293 -26.25 -5.62 24.65
N THR A 294 -26.88 -5.33 23.51
CA THR A 294 -27.22 -3.97 23.11
C THR A 294 -28.53 -3.61 23.80
N PRO A 295 -28.58 -2.56 24.66
CA PRO A 295 -29.81 -2.17 25.34
C PRO A 295 -30.88 -1.81 24.31
N ASP A 296 -32.11 -2.29 24.53
CA ASP A 296 -33.26 -2.13 23.63
C ASP A 296 -33.38 -0.69 23.13
N VAL A 297 -33.03 -0.45 21.87
CA VAL A 297 -33.42 0.77 21.18
C VAL A 297 -34.88 0.57 20.76
N ALA A 298 -35.76 1.09 21.62
CA ALA A 298 -37.19 1.33 21.39
C ALA A 298 -38.13 0.10 21.44
N GLY A 299 -38.64 -0.20 22.64
CA GLY A 299 -40.08 -0.35 22.89
C GLY A 299 -40.81 -1.57 22.32
N GLY A 300 -40.14 -2.54 21.70
CA GLY A 300 -40.74 -3.78 21.23
C GLY A 300 -39.95 -5.00 21.68
N HIS A 301 -40.62 -5.97 22.31
CA HIS A 301 -40.06 -7.29 22.62
C HIS A 301 -39.67 -8.03 21.33
N ALA A 302 -38.49 -7.77 20.79
CA ALA A 302 -37.96 -8.49 19.64
C ALA A 302 -37.34 -9.82 20.10
N GLU A 303 -37.96 -10.95 19.77
CA GLU A 303 -37.41 -12.28 20.03
C GLU A 303 -36.32 -12.60 18.99
N LEU A 304 -35.06 -12.67 19.42
CA LEU A 304 -33.96 -13.10 18.54
C LEU A 304 -33.92 -14.63 18.45
N ARG A 305 -34.33 -15.18 17.30
CA ARG A 305 -34.19 -16.61 16.97
C ARG A 305 -32.96 -16.83 16.09
N LEU A 306 -32.06 -17.72 16.51
CA LEU A 306 -30.90 -18.16 15.73
C LEU A 306 -31.19 -19.55 15.16
N ASN A 307 -30.73 -19.84 13.94
CA ASN A 307 -30.92 -21.14 13.29
C ASN A 307 -32.37 -21.64 13.20
N ALA A 308 -33.35 -20.73 13.23
CA ALA A 308 -34.74 -21.04 13.02
C ALA A 308 -35.15 -20.76 11.57
N THR A 309 -36.01 -21.59 11.01
CA THR A 309 -36.73 -21.26 9.78
C THR A 309 -37.57 -20.02 10.00
N VAL A 310 -37.51 -19.06 9.07
CA VAL A 310 -38.40 -17.90 9.09
C VAL A 310 -39.82 -18.43 8.89
N PRO A 311 -40.77 -18.15 9.81
CA PRO A 311 -42.14 -18.57 9.62
C PRO A 311 -42.70 -17.96 8.33
N GLU A 312 -43.45 -18.75 7.56
CA GLU A 312 -44.08 -18.24 6.34
C GLU A 312 -45.02 -17.07 6.69
N PRO A 313 -45.00 -15.98 5.90
CA PRO A 313 -45.91 -14.86 6.14
C PRO A 313 -47.35 -15.35 5.97
N SER A 314 -48.18 -15.03 6.96
CA SER A 314 -49.63 -15.31 6.96
C SER A 314 -50.37 -14.39 6.01
#